data_AF-A0A9E6EW95-F1
#
_entry.id   AF-A0A9E6EW95-F1
#
_cell.length_a   1.000
_cell.length_b   1.000
_cell.length_c   1.000
_cell.angle_alpha   90.00
_cell.angle_beta   90.00
_cell.angle_gamma   90.00
#
_symmetry.space_group_name_H-M   'P 1'
#
loop_
_entity.id
_entity.type
_entity.pdbx_description
1 polymer ?
#
loop_
_entity_poly.entity_id
_entity_poly.type
_entity_poly.pdbx_seq_one_letter_code
_entity_poly.pdbx_strand_id
1 'polypeptide(L)'
;MKIKKTYILLRVVLYAVLTFNFALSTFNLLAQSGGAAINTTGTAADNSAMLDVSSTTQGVLISRMTTAQRDAIGSPAQGLVIYNLTTKCFEFYENGGWYNMGCVCTPPNVPVAITGSGATSTQITANWNAALGTTHYHLDVSTSSSFSSYITGFNNQDVSNVTTYNVTDLTCETTYYYRVRAENTCGSSGNSNTITYATSNCCTASGWTYVQNFNALNTGALNGQDGWSDAGLQGIIDVVTTGTPYEGAKHVEFAGSTSGSSSEVKTFTGVSNGTFYVSMKGTATTSSAGYLLFALISGSDYAIQFGLNNGNIWHYPAGISTSIQAYSANTYYRIGIQFETGSGGWQGLAADTYKININNGAWSSAQPFSSVSGALDNIRMYSYSKAGELWYLDDISFCP
;
A
#
# COMPACT_ATOMS: atom_id res chain seq x y z
N MET A 1 -19.27 -94.10 65.05
CA MET A 1 -19.58 -92.69 65.39
C MET A 1 -18.75 -91.65 64.62
N LYS A 2 -17.51 -91.94 64.17
CA LYS A 2 -16.64 -90.98 63.44
C LYS A 2 -17.15 -90.53 62.06
N ILE A 3 -17.73 -91.45 61.26
CA ILE A 3 -18.17 -91.14 59.87
C ILE A 3 -19.32 -90.13 59.81
N LYS A 4 -20.26 -90.16 60.79
CA LYS A 4 -21.37 -89.19 60.85
C LYS A 4 -20.91 -87.75 61.15
N LYS A 5 -19.88 -87.57 61.98
CA LYS A 5 -19.34 -86.22 62.29
C LYS A 5 -18.66 -85.58 61.08
N THR A 6 -17.89 -86.36 60.32
CA THR A 6 -17.22 -85.87 59.10
C THR A 6 -18.22 -85.46 58.03
N TYR A 7 -19.30 -86.23 57.85
CA TYR A 7 -20.36 -85.90 56.88
C TYR A 7 -21.13 -84.63 57.24
N ILE A 8 -21.39 -84.40 58.53
CA ILE A 8 -22.05 -83.17 59.01
C ILE A 8 -21.13 -81.97 58.82
N LEU A 9 -19.84 -82.10 59.14
CA LEU A 9 -18.87 -81.03 58.96
C LEU A 9 -18.70 -80.65 57.47
N LEU A 10 -18.64 -81.65 56.58
CA LEU A 10 -18.53 -81.41 55.13
C LEU A 10 -19.76 -80.67 54.58
N ARG A 11 -20.97 -81.01 55.05
CA ARG A 11 -22.20 -80.33 54.67
C ARG A 11 -22.24 -78.89 55.19
N VAL A 12 -21.84 -78.65 56.44
CA VAL A 12 -21.80 -77.30 57.03
C VAL A 12 -20.80 -76.41 56.28
N VAL A 13 -19.62 -76.93 55.93
CA VAL A 13 -18.62 -76.20 55.13
C VAL A 13 -19.15 -75.93 53.72
N LEU A 14 -19.78 -76.91 53.06
CA LEU A 14 -20.35 -76.72 51.73
C LEU A 14 -21.47 -75.68 51.72
N TYR A 15 -22.36 -75.69 52.73
CA TYR A 15 -23.40 -74.68 52.89
C TYR A 15 -22.82 -73.30 53.19
N ALA A 16 -21.81 -73.19 54.08
CA ALA A 16 -21.15 -71.93 54.38
C ALA A 16 -20.46 -71.32 53.13
N VAL A 17 -19.81 -72.17 52.32
CA VAL A 17 -19.17 -71.75 51.05
C VAL A 17 -20.23 -71.34 50.02
N LEU A 18 -21.34 -72.07 49.88
CA LEU A 18 -22.44 -71.70 48.99
C LEU A 18 -23.11 -70.38 49.41
N THR A 19 -23.34 -70.17 50.71
CA THR A 19 -23.90 -68.91 51.24
C THR A 19 -22.94 -67.74 51.10
N PHE A 20 -21.63 -67.97 51.24
CA PHE A 20 -20.61 -66.93 51.05
C PHE A 20 -20.49 -66.53 49.57
N ASN A 21 -20.54 -67.49 48.64
CA ASN A 21 -20.52 -67.19 47.20
C ASN A 21 -21.80 -66.50 46.72
N PHE A 22 -22.98 -66.86 47.26
CA PHE A 22 -24.25 -66.20 46.93
C PHE A 22 -24.35 -64.77 47.50
N ALA A 23 -23.72 -64.52 48.67
CA ALA A 23 -23.58 -63.18 49.23
C ALA A 23 -22.63 -62.30 48.40
N LEU A 24 -21.56 -62.86 47.79
CA LEU A 24 -20.68 -62.10 46.89
C LEU A 24 -21.34 -61.78 45.53
N SER A 25 -22.28 -62.61 45.05
CA SER A 25 -22.93 -62.40 43.75
C SER A 25 -24.11 -61.42 43.76
N THR A 26 -24.49 -60.88 44.93
CA THR A 26 -25.64 -59.96 45.09
C THR A 26 -25.24 -58.52 45.43
N PHE A 27 -23.95 -58.22 45.55
CA PHE A 27 -23.48 -56.85 45.57
C PHE A 27 -23.43 -56.29 44.15
N ASN A 28 -24.50 -55.61 43.74
CA ASN A 28 -24.32 -54.51 42.81
C ASN A 28 -23.47 -53.47 43.55
N LEU A 29 -22.16 -53.45 43.29
CA LEU A 29 -21.33 -52.30 43.62
C LEU A 29 -21.84 -51.13 42.77
N LEU A 30 -22.90 -50.47 43.24
CA LEU A 30 -23.27 -49.11 42.82
C LEU A 30 -22.27 -48.14 43.46
N ALA A 31 -20.97 -48.36 43.26
CA ALA A 31 -20.01 -47.29 43.45
C ALA A 31 -20.21 -46.34 42.26
N GLN A 32 -21.22 -45.45 42.37
CA GLN A 32 -21.54 -44.28 41.52
C GLN A 32 -23.02 -43.84 41.72
N SER A 33 -23.53 -43.69 42.94
CA SER A 33 -24.87 -43.07 43.14
C SER A 33 -24.84 -41.53 42.96
N GLY A 34 -23.90 -41.01 42.16
CA GLY A 34 -23.65 -39.61 41.86
C GLY A 34 -22.77 -39.53 40.60
N GLY A 35 -22.76 -38.39 39.91
CA GLY A 35 -22.03 -38.21 38.66
C GLY A 35 -20.54 -38.56 38.73
N ALA A 36 -19.93 -38.72 37.55
CA ALA A 36 -18.50 -38.97 37.44
C ALA A 36 -17.72 -37.66 37.61
N ALA A 37 -16.84 -37.60 38.61
CA ALA A 37 -15.91 -36.49 38.81
C ALA A 37 -14.52 -36.84 38.26
N ILE A 38 -13.97 -35.97 37.41
CA ILE A 38 -12.60 -36.06 36.89
C ILE A 38 -11.81 -34.87 37.43
N ASN A 39 -11.07 -35.10 38.53
CA ASN A 39 -10.24 -34.10 39.18
C ASN A 39 -9.13 -34.75 40.00
N THR A 40 -8.14 -33.98 40.44
CA THR A 40 -7.02 -34.46 41.27
C THR A 40 -7.24 -34.27 42.79
N THR A 41 -8.36 -33.64 43.17
CA THR A 41 -8.65 -33.26 44.57
C THR A 41 -9.45 -34.31 45.34
N GLY A 42 -10.07 -35.25 44.63
CA GLY A 42 -10.99 -36.24 45.21
C GLY A 42 -12.38 -35.68 45.53
N THR A 43 -12.69 -34.46 45.12
CA THR A 43 -14.01 -33.85 45.30
C THR A 43 -15.05 -34.63 44.48
N ALA A 44 -16.20 -34.93 45.09
CA ALA A 44 -17.33 -35.56 44.39
C ALA A 44 -17.90 -34.62 43.31
N ALA A 45 -18.56 -35.20 42.30
CA ALA A 45 -19.24 -34.41 41.28
C ALA A 45 -20.36 -33.58 41.89
N ASP A 46 -20.62 -32.40 41.32
CA ASP A 46 -21.80 -31.61 41.67
C ASP A 46 -23.09 -32.44 41.47
N ASN A 47 -24.07 -32.25 42.35
CA ASN A 47 -25.34 -33.01 42.34
C ASN A 47 -26.14 -32.82 41.05
N SER A 48 -25.90 -31.72 40.31
CA SER A 48 -26.54 -31.44 39.03
C SER A 48 -25.81 -32.04 37.82
N ALA A 49 -24.59 -32.58 38.01
CA ALA A 49 -23.73 -33.04 36.92
C ALA A 49 -23.62 -34.56 36.86
N MET A 50 -23.79 -35.12 35.67
CA MET A 50 -23.42 -36.53 35.41
C MET A 50 -21.93 -36.67 35.07
N LEU A 51 -21.31 -35.61 34.54
CA LEU A 51 -19.86 -35.49 34.34
C LEU A 51 -19.42 -34.12 34.88
N ASP A 52 -18.53 -34.14 35.85
CA ASP A 52 -17.93 -32.96 36.46
C ASP A 52 -16.41 -33.03 36.27
N VAL A 53 -15.83 -32.06 35.57
CA VAL A 53 -14.39 -32.00 35.29
C VAL A 53 -13.83 -30.74 35.92
N SER A 54 -12.93 -30.92 36.89
CA SER A 54 -12.30 -29.81 37.61
C SER A 54 -10.78 -29.93 37.56
N SER A 55 -10.15 -28.93 36.95
CA SER A 55 -8.70 -28.78 36.87
C SER A 55 -8.35 -27.31 36.62
N THR A 56 -7.19 -26.88 37.12
CA THR A 56 -6.63 -25.54 36.85
C THR A 56 -5.54 -25.57 35.77
N THR A 57 -5.11 -26.77 35.34
CA THR A 57 -4.00 -26.97 34.40
C THR A 57 -4.37 -27.82 33.19
N GLN A 58 -5.54 -28.46 33.19
CA GLN A 58 -6.04 -29.33 32.13
C GLN A 58 -7.49 -28.97 31.79
N GLY A 59 -7.97 -29.40 30.62
CA GLY A 59 -9.34 -29.21 30.17
C GLY A 59 -9.90 -30.44 29.46
N VAL A 60 -11.11 -30.32 28.92
CA VAL A 60 -11.77 -31.37 28.15
C VAL A 60 -11.40 -31.25 26.67
N LEU A 61 -10.79 -32.29 26.11
CA LEU A 61 -10.57 -32.39 24.66
C LEU A 61 -11.75 -33.12 24.03
N ILE A 62 -12.71 -32.37 23.47
CA ILE A 62 -13.83 -32.95 22.73
C ILE A 62 -13.36 -33.55 21.39
N SER A 63 -14.19 -34.40 20.78
CA SER A 63 -13.87 -35.06 19.51
C SER A 63 -13.53 -34.04 18.42
N ARG A 64 -12.36 -34.19 17.80
CA ARG A 64 -11.85 -33.32 16.74
C ARG A 64 -11.86 -34.06 15.40
N MET A 65 -12.47 -33.46 14.39
CA MET A 65 -12.63 -34.10 13.08
C MET A 65 -12.77 -33.07 11.96
N THR A 66 -12.51 -33.43 10.71
CA THR A 66 -12.79 -32.55 9.56
C THR A 66 -14.28 -32.49 9.27
N THR A 67 -14.70 -31.53 8.44
CA THR A 67 -16.11 -31.43 7.97
C THR A 67 -16.58 -32.73 7.31
N ALA A 68 -15.75 -33.34 6.46
CA ALA A 68 -16.10 -34.61 5.81
C ALA A 68 -16.27 -35.78 6.80
N GLN A 69 -15.45 -35.82 7.86
CA GLN A 69 -15.57 -36.85 8.90
C GLN A 69 -16.80 -36.63 9.78
N ARG A 70 -17.12 -35.37 10.10
CA ARG A 70 -18.36 -34.99 10.81
C ARG A 70 -19.61 -35.37 10.00
N ASP A 71 -19.61 -35.10 8.71
CA ASP A 71 -20.74 -35.42 7.82
C ASP A 71 -20.90 -36.92 7.60
N ALA A 72 -19.84 -37.71 7.83
CA ALA A 72 -19.88 -39.16 7.82
C ALA A 72 -20.44 -39.77 9.12
N ILE A 73 -20.75 -38.96 10.15
CA ILE A 73 -21.41 -39.45 11.36
C ILE A 73 -22.85 -39.84 11.01
N GLY A 74 -23.13 -41.15 11.01
CA GLY A 74 -24.48 -41.67 10.81
C GLY A 74 -25.38 -41.38 12.01
N SER A 75 -26.55 -40.78 11.76
CA SER A 75 -27.58 -40.45 12.77
C SER A 75 -27.01 -39.77 14.04
N PRO A 76 -26.40 -38.56 13.93
CA PRO A 76 -25.84 -37.88 15.08
C PRO A 76 -26.91 -37.62 16.16
N ALA A 77 -26.54 -37.76 17.43
CA ALA A 77 -27.45 -37.47 18.54
C ALA A 77 -27.65 -35.95 18.71
N GLN A 78 -28.85 -35.56 19.15
CA GLN A 78 -29.13 -34.17 19.52
C GLN A 78 -28.23 -33.74 20.69
N GLY A 79 -27.62 -32.57 20.59
CA GLY A 79 -26.65 -32.04 21.54
C GLY A 79 -25.23 -32.61 21.41
N LEU A 80 -24.93 -33.44 20.39
CA LEU A 80 -23.57 -33.93 20.16
C LEU A 80 -22.63 -32.76 19.82
N VAL A 81 -21.61 -32.52 20.64
CA VAL A 81 -20.62 -31.44 20.46
C VAL A 81 -19.30 -31.98 19.90
N ILE A 82 -18.78 -31.33 18.85
CA ILE A 82 -17.48 -31.63 18.24
C ILE A 82 -16.69 -30.34 17.98
N TYR A 83 -15.38 -30.47 17.76
CA TYR A 83 -14.55 -29.39 17.21
C TYR A 83 -14.17 -29.71 15.76
N ASN A 84 -14.65 -28.90 14.82
CA ASN A 84 -14.42 -29.10 13.41
C ASN A 84 -13.08 -28.48 12.98
N LEU A 85 -12.16 -29.33 12.54
CA LEU A 85 -10.81 -28.96 12.14
C LEU A 85 -10.76 -28.16 10.82
N THR A 86 -11.80 -28.25 10.00
CA THR A 86 -11.89 -27.51 8.73
C THR A 86 -12.41 -26.10 8.96
N THR A 87 -13.52 -25.96 9.67
CA THR A 87 -14.17 -24.66 9.96
C THR A 87 -13.55 -23.93 11.15
N LYS A 88 -12.78 -24.66 11.98
CA LYS A 88 -12.22 -24.18 13.27
C LYS A 88 -13.31 -23.76 14.26
N CYS A 89 -14.44 -24.47 14.26
CA CYS A 89 -15.58 -24.18 15.11
C CYS A 89 -15.87 -25.30 16.10
N PHE A 90 -16.34 -24.93 17.28
CA PHE A 90 -17.18 -25.80 18.09
C PHE A 90 -18.55 -25.90 17.41
N GLU A 91 -18.97 -27.12 17.11
CA GLU A 91 -20.22 -27.42 16.44
C GLU A 91 -21.05 -28.37 17.30
N PHE A 92 -22.36 -28.19 17.30
CA PHE A 92 -23.30 -29.13 17.92
C PHE A 92 -24.40 -29.54 16.95
N TYR A 93 -24.89 -30.76 17.11
CA TYR A 93 -25.98 -31.28 16.28
C TYR A 93 -27.34 -31.04 16.93
N GLU A 94 -28.26 -30.43 16.19
CA GLU A 94 -29.60 -30.06 16.67
C GLU A 94 -30.57 -30.04 15.48
N ASN A 95 -31.85 -30.39 15.68
CA ASN A 95 -32.89 -30.30 14.63
C ASN A 95 -32.49 -30.84 13.23
N GLY A 96 -31.68 -31.91 13.16
CA GLY A 96 -31.26 -32.50 11.89
C GLY A 96 -30.06 -31.83 11.19
N GLY A 97 -29.36 -30.91 11.85
CA GLY A 97 -28.21 -30.20 11.27
C GLY A 97 -27.13 -29.83 12.28
N TRP A 98 -25.97 -29.41 11.78
CA TRP A 98 -24.84 -28.93 12.58
C TRP A 98 -24.88 -27.41 12.70
N TYR A 99 -24.73 -26.89 13.92
CA TYR A 99 -24.73 -25.47 14.26
C TYR A 99 -23.43 -25.07 14.94
N ASN A 100 -22.93 -23.87 14.63
CA ASN A 100 -21.71 -23.33 15.24
C ASN A 100 -22.02 -22.70 16.61
N MET A 101 -21.35 -23.12 17.68
CA MET A 101 -21.37 -22.45 19.00
C MET A 101 -20.33 -21.35 19.11
N GLY A 102 -19.24 -21.46 18.36
CA GLY A 102 -18.15 -20.50 18.37
C GLY A 102 -17.02 -20.94 17.45
N CYS A 103 -16.58 -20.04 16.59
CA CYS A 103 -15.51 -20.28 15.64
C CYS A 103 -14.28 -19.48 16.01
N VAL A 104 -13.10 -20.01 15.70
CA VAL A 104 -11.89 -19.20 15.65
C VAL A 104 -12.09 -18.15 14.56
N CYS A 105 -12.23 -16.89 14.98
CA CYS A 105 -12.41 -15.74 14.10
C CYS A 105 -11.08 -14.97 14.10
N THR A 106 -10.45 -14.81 12.95
CA THR A 106 -9.21 -14.02 12.82
C THR A 106 -9.47 -12.78 11.98
N PRO A 107 -9.04 -11.58 12.44
CA PRO A 107 -9.04 -10.38 11.61
C PRO A 107 -8.28 -10.62 10.29
N PRO A 108 -8.55 -9.83 9.24
CA PRO A 108 -7.86 -9.98 7.97
C PRO A 108 -6.36 -9.73 8.10
N ASN A 109 -5.61 -10.22 7.11
CA ASN A 109 -4.21 -9.84 6.97
C ASN A 109 -4.08 -8.34 6.71
N VAL A 110 -2.98 -7.75 7.19
CA VAL A 110 -2.65 -6.36 6.88
C VAL A 110 -2.47 -6.23 5.36
N PRO A 111 -3.20 -5.32 4.69
CA PRO A 111 -3.01 -5.08 3.27
C PRO A 111 -1.66 -4.41 3.00
N VAL A 112 -1.16 -4.57 1.77
CA VAL A 112 0.03 -3.86 1.29
C VAL A 112 -0.42 -2.74 0.38
N ALA A 113 -0.19 -1.51 0.80
CA ALA A 113 -0.41 -0.34 -0.04
C ALA A 113 0.74 -0.23 -1.07
N ILE A 114 0.39 0.09 -2.30
CA ILE A 114 1.33 0.23 -3.43
C ILE A 114 1.24 1.66 -3.97
N THR A 115 2.11 2.06 -4.91
CA THR A 115 2.18 3.43 -5.43
C THR A 115 0.81 3.93 -5.93
N GLY A 116 0.50 5.20 -5.61
CA GLY A 116 -0.69 5.88 -6.11
C GLY A 116 -0.64 6.09 -7.62
N SER A 117 -1.75 6.51 -8.21
CA SER A 117 -1.84 6.80 -9.64
C SER A 117 -2.87 7.90 -9.94
N GLY A 118 -2.99 8.29 -11.21
CA GLY A 118 -4.08 9.16 -11.68
C GLY A 118 -4.14 10.51 -10.97
N ALA A 119 -2.98 11.10 -10.66
CA ALA A 119 -2.92 12.42 -10.07
C ALA A 119 -3.56 13.46 -11.02
N THR A 120 -4.37 14.35 -10.45
CA THR A 120 -4.79 15.60 -11.05
C THR A 120 -4.53 16.73 -10.07
N SER A 121 -4.88 17.96 -10.43
CA SER A 121 -4.82 19.11 -9.54
C SER A 121 -5.64 18.94 -8.25
N THR A 122 -6.64 18.06 -8.24
CA THR A 122 -7.57 17.92 -7.11
C THR A 122 -7.84 16.47 -6.73
N GLN A 123 -7.08 15.52 -7.28
CA GLN A 123 -7.30 14.10 -7.07
C GLN A 123 -6.01 13.30 -7.05
N ILE A 124 -6.02 12.22 -6.27
CA ILE A 124 -5.12 11.08 -6.43
C ILE A 124 -5.93 9.78 -6.41
N THR A 125 -5.35 8.70 -6.92
CA THR A 125 -5.90 7.34 -6.79
C THR A 125 -5.02 6.54 -5.84
N ALA A 126 -5.57 6.11 -4.71
CA ALA A 126 -4.89 5.23 -3.75
C ALA A 126 -5.02 3.77 -4.20
N ASN A 127 -3.93 3.00 -4.17
CA ASN A 127 -3.89 1.61 -4.65
C ASN A 127 -3.32 0.66 -3.59
N TRP A 128 -3.86 -0.57 -3.50
CA TRP A 128 -3.37 -1.62 -2.60
C TRP A 128 -3.67 -3.02 -3.12
N ASN A 129 -2.98 -4.03 -2.58
CA ASN A 129 -3.24 -5.44 -2.88
C ASN A 129 -4.42 -5.97 -2.06
N ALA A 130 -5.17 -6.91 -2.64
CA ALA A 130 -6.20 -7.64 -1.93
C ALA A 130 -5.62 -8.43 -0.74
N ALA A 131 -6.32 -8.41 0.39
CA ALA A 131 -5.93 -9.05 1.64
C ALA A 131 -6.90 -10.19 1.95
N LEU A 132 -6.37 -11.35 2.29
CA LEU A 132 -7.19 -12.54 2.56
C LEU A 132 -8.08 -12.33 3.79
N GLY A 133 -9.33 -12.78 3.67
CA GLY A 133 -10.32 -12.71 4.74
C GLY A 133 -11.01 -11.34 4.89
N THR A 134 -10.79 -10.41 3.96
CA THR A 134 -11.36 -9.05 4.00
C THR A 134 -12.80 -9.02 3.46
N THR A 135 -13.69 -8.29 4.13
CA THR A 135 -15.01 -7.94 3.60
C THR A 135 -15.11 -6.49 3.13
N HIS A 136 -14.30 -5.58 3.68
CA HIS A 136 -14.19 -4.18 3.26
C HIS A 136 -12.88 -3.56 3.74
N TYR A 137 -12.50 -2.44 3.14
CA TYR A 137 -11.30 -1.67 3.50
C TYR A 137 -11.66 -0.34 4.10
N HIS A 138 -10.78 0.15 4.98
CA HIS A 138 -10.80 1.53 5.45
C HIS A 138 -9.55 2.28 4.98
N LEU A 139 -9.74 3.50 4.49
CA LEU A 139 -8.70 4.36 3.95
C LEU A 139 -8.46 5.56 4.88
N ASP A 140 -7.18 5.80 5.19
CA ASP A 140 -6.72 7.04 5.80
C ASP A 140 -5.95 7.87 4.78
N VAL A 141 -6.19 9.17 4.70
CA VAL A 141 -5.44 10.12 3.88
C VAL A 141 -5.06 11.34 4.72
N SER A 142 -3.82 11.81 4.59
CA SER A 142 -3.26 12.91 5.39
C SER A 142 -2.25 13.73 4.59
N THR A 143 -2.00 14.99 4.99
CA THR A 143 -0.81 15.75 4.57
C THR A 143 0.40 15.49 5.48
N SER A 144 0.24 14.68 6.53
CA SER A 144 1.28 14.32 7.49
C SER A 144 1.62 12.83 7.41
N SER A 145 2.90 12.50 7.23
CA SER A 145 3.38 11.11 7.16
C SER A 145 3.14 10.30 8.44
N SER A 146 2.93 10.97 9.58
CA SER A 146 2.59 10.36 10.87
C SER A 146 1.08 10.26 11.11
N PHE A 147 0.24 10.73 10.19
CA PHE A 147 -1.22 10.79 10.33
C PHE A 147 -1.67 11.52 11.61
N SER A 148 -0.99 12.63 11.92
CA SER A 148 -1.36 13.54 13.03
C SER A 148 -2.57 14.44 12.70
N SER A 149 -2.87 14.60 11.40
CA SER A 149 -4.08 15.21 10.84
C SER A 149 -4.62 14.32 9.73
N TYR A 150 -5.84 14.56 9.26
CA TYR A 150 -6.45 13.79 8.17
C TYR A 150 -7.16 14.74 7.20
N ILE A 151 -7.27 14.33 5.94
CA ILE A 151 -8.20 14.94 5.01
C ILE A 151 -9.61 14.68 5.50
N THR A 152 -10.48 15.69 5.43
CA THR A 152 -11.87 15.59 5.85
C THR A 152 -12.53 14.40 5.16
N GLY A 153 -13.11 13.49 5.95
CA GLY A 153 -13.75 12.27 5.41
C GLY A 153 -12.78 11.12 5.08
N PHE A 154 -11.48 11.23 5.40
CA PHE A 154 -10.48 10.18 5.18
C PHE A 154 -9.72 9.83 6.47
N ASN A 155 -10.45 9.70 7.57
CA ASN A 155 -9.98 9.09 8.81
C ASN A 155 -10.86 7.88 9.11
N ASN A 156 -10.33 6.68 8.86
CA ASN A 156 -11.08 5.42 8.90
C ASN A 156 -12.27 5.41 7.94
N GLN A 157 -12.06 5.86 6.69
CA GLN A 157 -13.14 5.92 5.71
C GLN A 157 -13.41 4.55 5.11
N ASP A 158 -14.61 4.03 5.27
CA ASP A 158 -15.04 2.81 4.59
C ASP A 158 -15.09 3.05 3.08
N VAL A 159 -14.33 2.24 2.33
CA VAL A 159 -14.25 2.25 0.87
C VAL A 159 -14.74 0.95 0.24
N SER A 160 -15.43 0.11 1.01
CA SER A 160 -15.95 -1.20 0.59
C SER A 160 -14.84 -2.18 0.17
N ASN A 161 -15.21 -3.29 -0.49
CA ASN A 161 -14.27 -4.32 -0.93
C ASN A 161 -13.64 -3.97 -2.29
N VAL A 162 -12.79 -2.96 -2.32
CA VAL A 162 -12.05 -2.52 -3.50
C VAL A 162 -10.54 -2.58 -3.26
N THR A 163 -9.77 -2.51 -4.33
CA THR A 163 -8.28 -2.44 -4.28
C THR A 163 -7.73 -1.09 -4.73
N THR A 164 -8.63 -0.15 -5.04
CA THR A 164 -8.30 1.20 -5.48
C THR A 164 -9.41 2.17 -5.10
N TYR A 165 -9.06 3.43 -4.83
CA TYR A 165 -10.03 4.47 -4.50
C TYR A 165 -9.57 5.86 -4.93
N ASN A 166 -10.49 6.61 -5.56
CA ASN A 166 -10.25 7.98 -6.00
C ASN A 166 -10.49 8.97 -4.83
N VAL A 167 -9.42 9.60 -4.39
CA VAL A 167 -9.45 10.65 -3.35
C VAL A 167 -9.53 11.99 -4.07
N THR A 168 -10.65 12.69 -3.96
CA THR A 168 -10.94 13.96 -4.66
C THR A 168 -10.97 15.14 -3.68
N ASP A 169 -11.27 16.34 -4.18
CA ASP A 169 -11.32 17.60 -3.42
C ASP A 169 -10.00 17.91 -2.67
N LEU A 170 -8.89 17.45 -3.26
CA LEU A 170 -7.56 17.71 -2.74
C LEU A 170 -7.05 19.09 -3.19
N THR A 171 -6.13 19.63 -2.42
CA THR A 171 -5.37 20.81 -2.82
C THR A 171 -4.32 20.37 -3.84
N CYS A 172 -4.19 21.13 -4.91
CA CYS A 172 -3.15 20.94 -5.91
C CYS A 172 -1.74 21.11 -5.32
N GLU A 173 -0.75 20.56 -6.01
CA GLU A 173 0.68 20.64 -5.66
C GLU A 173 0.98 20.23 -4.22
N THR A 174 0.16 19.34 -3.67
CA THR A 174 0.21 18.96 -2.26
C THR A 174 0.57 17.49 -2.14
N THR A 175 1.56 17.21 -1.30
CA THR A 175 1.95 15.85 -0.96
C THR A 175 0.97 15.27 0.06
N TYR A 176 0.42 14.11 -0.28
CA TYR A 176 -0.45 13.33 0.58
C TYR A 176 0.17 11.99 0.94
N TYR A 177 -0.26 11.48 2.08
CA TYR A 177 0.10 10.18 2.61
C TYR A 177 -1.17 9.37 2.79
N TYR A 178 -1.18 8.13 2.33
CA TYR A 178 -2.28 7.21 2.58
C TYR A 178 -1.81 5.87 3.12
N ARG A 179 -2.70 5.22 3.86
CA ARG A 179 -2.55 3.86 4.36
C ARG A 179 -3.93 3.22 4.40
N VAL A 180 -3.95 1.90 4.35
CA VAL A 180 -5.17 1.11 4.25
C VAL A 180 -5.18 0.06 5.36
N ARG A 181 -6.36 -0.26 5.86
CA ARG A 181 -6.59 -1.40 6.76
C ARG A 181 -7.75 -2.23 6.22
N ALA A 182 -7.68 -3.53 6.41
CA ALA A 182 -8.71 -4.46 6.02
C ALA A 182 -9.60 -4.77 7.24
N GLU A 183 -10.89 -4.98 7.03
CA GLU A 183 -11.82 -5.37 8.08
C GLU A 183 -12.68 -6.56 7.65
N ASN A 184 -13.04 -7.37 8.64
CA ASN A 184 -14.10 -8.37 8.52
C ASN A 184 -14.91 -8.41 9.82
N THR A 185 -15.86 -9.34 9.90
CA THR A 185 -16.70 -9.54 11.09
C THR A 185 -15.93 -9.90 12.36
N CYS A 186 -14.70 -10.39 12.23
CA CYS A 186 -13.82 -10.69 13.37
C CYS A 186 -13.07 -9.47 13.88
N GLY A 187 -12.92 -8.43 13.06
CA GLY A 187 -12.24 -7.19 13.41
C GLY A 187 -11.40 -6.61 12.28
N SER A 188 -10.68 -5.54 12.60
CA SER A 188 -9.77 -4.84 11.70
C SER A 188 -8.34 -5.39 11.78
N SER A 189 -7.63 -5.37 10.64
CA SER A 189 -6.19 -5.56 10.58
C SER A 189 -5.44 -4.37 11.18
N GLY A 190 -4.12 -4.50 11.33
CA GLY A 190 -3.24 -3.33 11.44
C GLY A 190 -3.24 -2.48 10.15
N ASN A 191 -2.70 -1.27 10.24
CA ASN A 191 -2.48 -0.42 9.08
C ASN A 191 -1.40 -0.98 8.16
N SER A 192 -1.55 -0.77 6.86
CA SER A 192 -0.51 -1.01 5.85
C SER A 192 0.73 -0.14 6.08
N ASN A 193 1.76 -0.35 5.24
CA ASN A 193 2.77 0.67 4.98
C ASN A 193 2.12 1.98 4.52
N THR A 194 2.80 3.11 4.77
CA THR A 194 2.39 4.43 4.28
C THR A 194 2.91 4.63 2.85
N ILE A 195 2.03 5.10 1.96
CA ILE A 195 2.39 5.55 0.62
C ILE A 195 2.35 7.07 0.58
N THR A 196 3.35 7.65 -0.08
CA THR A 196 3.40 9.09 -0.36
C THR A 196 3.06 9.30 -1.82
N TYR A 197 2.16 10.23 -2.10
CA TYR A 197 1.74 10.56 -3.46
C TYR A 197 1.22 12.00 -3.52
N ALA A 198 1.47 12.72 -4.61
CA ALA A 198 1.16 14.14 -4.70
C ALA A 198 0.08 14.42 -5.77
N THR A 199 -0.74 15.43 -5.52
CA THR A 199 -1.58 16.00 -6.58
C THR A 199 -0.72 16.75 -7.60
N SER A 200 -1.24 16.85 -8.81
CA SER A 200 -0.66 17.65 -9.89
C SER A 200 -0.90 19.15 -9.66
N ASN A 201 -0.49 19.95 -10.64
CA ASN A 201 -0.39 21.40 -10.59
C ASN A 201 -1.73 22.10 -10.34
N CYS A 202 -1.69 23.31 -9.78
CA CYS A 202 -2.87 24.13 -9.56
C CYS A 202 -3.49 24.75 -10.82
N CYS A 203 -2.98 24.46 -12.02
CA CYS A 203 -3.41 25.05 -13.29
C CYS A 203 -4.95 25.11 -13.40
N THR A 204 -5.54 26.28 -13.13
CA THR A 204 -6.93 26.58 -13.48
C THR A 204 -6.88 27.32 -14.81
N ALA A 205 -7.56 26.76 -15.81
CA ALA A 205 -7.44 27.23 -17.19
C ALA A 205 -7.88 28.70 -17.33
N SER A 206 -6.91 29.60 -17.47
CA SER A 206 -7.04 30.90 -18.14
C SER A 206 -5.66 31.36 -18.63
N GLY A 207 -5.17 30.71 -19.68
CA GLY A 207 -3.85 30.93 -20.27
C GLY A 207 -3.27 29.60 -20.77
N TRP A 208 -2.23 29.64 -21.61
CA TRP A 208 -1.56 28.44 -22.15
C TRP A 208 -1.27 27.44 -21.03
N THR A 209 -2.14 26.45 -20.89
CA THR A 209 -2.00 25.38 -19.89
C THR A 209 -1.39 24.23 -20.65
N TYR A 210 -0.07 24.08 -20.57
CA TYR A 210 0.56 22.88 -21.07
C TYR A 210 0.63 21.89 -19.93
N VAL A 211 -0.10 20.77 -20.00
CA VAL A 211 0.07 19.64 -19.09
C VAL A 211 0.28 18.45 -20.00
N GLN A 212 1.54 18.10 -20.26
CA GLN A 212 1.83 16.93 -21.06
C GLN A 212 1.87 15.71 -20.16
N ASN A 213 0.78 14.96 -20.22
CA ASN A 213 0.75 13.58 -19.77
C ASN A 213 1.07 12.71 -20.99
N PHE A 214 2.29 12.17 -21.06
CA PHE A 214 2.79 11.42 -22.22
C PHE A 214 1.92 10.21 -22.62
N ASN A 215 1.00 9.78 -21.74
CA ASN A 215 0.01 8.74 -22.03
C ASN A 215 -0.82 8.99 -23.30
N ALA A 216 -1.11 10.26 -23.61
CA ALA A 216 -1.91 10.65 -24.76
C ALA A 216 -1.15 10.59 -26.11
N LEU A 217 0.18 10.48 -26.08
CA LEU A 217 1.02 10.52 -27.28
C LEU A 217 1.23 9.12 -27.90
N ASN A 218 1.66 9.06 -29.15
CA ASN A 218 2.04 7.80 -29.80
C ASN A 218 3.46 7.41 -29.38
N THR A 219 3.71 6.10 -29.22
CA THR A 219 5.07 5.61 -28.99
C THR A 219 5.97 5.88 -30.20
N GLY A 220 7.23 6.24 -29.96
CA GLY A 220 8.21 6.66 -30.97
C GLY A 220 8.60 8.13 -30.80
N ALA A 221 9.24 8.71 -31.83
CA ALA A 221 9.84 10.04 -31.77
C ALA A 221 8.88 11.12 -31.25
N LEU A 222 9.34 11.91 -30.26
CA LEU A 222 8.61 13.04 -29.72
C LEU A 222 8.48 14.18 -30.75
N ASN A 223 9.48 14.33 -31.63
CA ASN A 223 9.47 15.30 -32.72
C ASN A 223 8.18 15.22 -33.55
N GLY A 224 7.49 16.35 -33.69
CA GLY A 224 6.22 16.45 -34.42
C GLY A 224 4.99 16.02 -33.62
N GLN A 225 5.15 15.56 -32.37
CA GLN A 225 4.05 15.29 -31.46
C GLN A 225 3.85 16.47 -30.50
N ASP A 226 2.59 16.89 -30.30
CA ASP A 226 2.22 17.92 -29.31
C ASP A 226 3.00 19.25 -29.41
N GLY A 227 3.42 19.61 -30.62
CA GLY A 227 4.16 20.83 -30.90
C GLY A 227 5.65 20.81 -30.50
N TRP A 228 6.20 19.65 -30.16
CA TRP A 228 7.65 19.46 -30.09
C TRP A 228 8.28 19.41 -31.48
N SER A 229 9.48 19.96 -31.59
CA SER A 229 10.27 19.93 -32.82
C SER A 229 11.76 19.83 -32.53
N ASP A 230 12.52 19.20 -33.44
CA ASP A 230 13.98 19.11 -33.38
C ASP A 230 14.60 20.50 -33.23
N ALA A 231 15.45 20.66 -32.22
CA ALA A 231 16.10 21.92 -31.90
C ALA A 231 17.56 22.01 -32.37
N GLY A 232 17.97 21.18 -33.32
CA GLY A 232 19.24 21.29 -34.04
C GLY A 232 20.34 20.33 -33.58
N LEU A 233 20.08 19.48 -32.58
CA LEU A 233 20.94 18.34 -32.24
C LEU A 233 20.15 17.06 -32.49
N GLN A 234 20.38 16.45 -33.66
CA GLN A 234 19.69 15.23 -34.06
C GLN A 234 20.09 14.06 -33.15
N GLY A 235 19.11 13.51 -32.42
CA GLY A 235 19.23 12.36 -31.54
C GLY A 235 17.86 11.74 -31.26
N ILE A 236 17.82 10.67 -30.46
CA ILE A 236 16.59 9.90 -30.20
C ILE A 236 15.95 10.37 -28.89
N ILE A 237 14.80 11.03 -28.98
CA ILE A 237 13.91 11.36 -27.88
C ILE A 237 12.56 10.73 -28.21
N ASP A 238 12.24 9.63 -27.53
CA ASP A 238 11.08 8.81 -27.86
C ASP A 238 10.10 8.75 -26.69
N VAL A 239 8.81 8.74 -27.02
CA VAL A 239 7.75 8.30 -26.10
C VAL A 239 7.76 6.78 -26.08
N VAL A 240 7.93 6.19 -24.90
CA VAL A 240 8.03 4.73 -24.75
C VAL A 240 7.05 4.20 -23.70
N THR A 241 6.72 2.91 -23.81
CA THR A 241 5.98 2.16 -22.79
C THR A 241 6.96 1.22 -22.08
N THR A 242 7.33 1.48 -20.83
CA THR A 242 8.06 0.49 -20.02
C THR A 242 7.11 -0.10 -18.97
N GLY A 243 7.29 -1.39 -18.67
CA GLY A 243 6.52 -2.09 -17.61
C GLY A 243 6.93 -1.71 -16.18
N THR A 244 7.50 -0.53 -15.98
CA THR A 244 7.89 -0.02 -14.65
C THR A 244 6.82 0.93 -14.12
N PRO A 245 6.50 0.89 -12.82
CA PRO A 245 5.20 1.35 -12.33
C PRO A 245 5.20 2.84 -11.94
N TYR A 246 5.22 3.80 -12.87
CA TYR A 246 5.11 5.24 -12.51
C TYR A 246 4.36 6.07 -13.57
N GLU A 247 3.86 7.25 -13.15
CA GLU A 247 2.72 8.11 -13.60
C GLU A 247 2.13 7.99 -15.02
N GLY A 248 1.93 6.77 -15.49
CA GLY A 248 1.34 6.52 -16.79
C GLY A 248 1.75 5.19 -17.39
N ALA A 249 1.09 4.82 -18.49
CA ALA A 249 1.57 3.77 -19.37
C ALA A 249 2.78 4.21 -20.21
N LYS A 250 3.03 5.54 -20.35
CA LYS A 250 4.04 6.11 -21.25
C LYS A 250 4.83 7.24 -20.60
N HIS A 251 6.10 7.38 -21.00
CA HIS A 251 7.02 8.45 -20.60
C HIS A 251 7.99 8.77 -21.76
N VAL A 252 8.78 9.84 -21.64
CA VAL A 252 9.83 10.15 -22.62
C VAL A 252 11.17 9.61 -22.17
N GLU A 253 11.81 8.82 -23.04
CA GLU A 253 13.15 8.28 -22.90
C GLU A 253 14.11 8.96 -23.87
N PHE A 254 15.33 9.22 -23.40
CA PHE A 254 16.44 9.68 -24.23
C PHE A 254 17.34 8.47 -24.47
N ALA A 255 17.30 7.89 -25.68
CA ALA A 255 17.84 6.55 -25.92
C ALA A 255 19.38 6.50 -25.76
N GLY A 256 19.83 5.77 -24.74
CA GLY A 256 21.24 5.63 -24.33
C GLY A 256 21.99 4.47 -24.98
N SER A 257 21.51 3.91 -26.10
CA SER A 257 22.20 2.79 -26.78
C SER A 257 23.45 3.25 -27.57
N THR A 258 23.52 4.54 -27.89
CA THR A 258 24.68 5.20 -28.53
C THR A 258 24.98 6.50 -27.80
N SER A 259 26.23 6.71 -27.37
CA SER A 259 26.63 8.00 -26.80
C SER A 259 26.28 9.15 -27.76
N GLY A 260 25.64 10.22 -27.28
CA GLY A 260 25.21 11.31 -28.15
C GLY A 260 24.42 12.40 -27.45
N SER A 261 24.29 13.55 -28.13
CA SER A 261 23.45 14.67 -27.71
C SER A 261 22.12 14.64 -28.45
N SER A 262 21.04 15.04 -27.77
CA SER A 262 19.71 15.20 -28.38
C SER A 262 19.03 16.46 -27.88
N SER A 263 18.18 17.07 -28.71
CA SER A 263 17.38 18.21 -28.28
C SER A 263 16.02 18.31 -28.96
N GLU A 264 15.03 18.72 -28.18
CA GLU A 264 13.68 19.04 -28.63
C GLU A 264 13.29 20.42 -28.07
N VAL A 265 12.52 21.19 -28.84
CA VAL A 265 12.03 22.51 -28.45
C VAL A 265 10.52 22.58 -28.59
N LYS A 266 9.89 23.27 -27.64
CA LYS A 266 8.46 23.61 -27.67
C LYS A 266 8.27 25.10 -27.47
N THR A 267 7.54 25.72 -28.40
CA THR A 267 7.30 27.17 -28.42
C THR A 267 5.97 27.52 -27.75
N PHE A 268 5.94 28.60 -26.98
CA PHE A 268 4.72 29.15 -26.35
C PHE A 268 4.62 30.69 -26.36
N THR A 269 5.69 31.42 -26.74
CA THR A 269 5.80 32.87 -27.03
C THR A 269 5.14 33.84 -26.04
N GLY A 270 5.93 34.78 -25.51
CA GLY A 270 5.39 35.96 -24.81
C GLY A 270 4.84 35.70 -23.41
N VAL A 271 5.36 34.71 -22.70
CA VAL A 271 4.97 34.41 -21.32
C VAL A 271 5.78 35.26 -20.35
N SER A 272 5.12 36.15 -19.62
CA SER A 272 5.77 37.07 -18.69
C SER A 272 5.86 36.56 -17.25
N ASN A 273 5.05 35.58 -16.87
CA ASN A 273 5.12 34.96 -15.55
C ASN A 273 4.44 33.59 -15.61
N GLY A 274 4.68 32.80 -14.57
CA GLY A 274 4.07 31.50 -14.43
C GLY A 274 4.91 30.53 -13.60
N THR A 275 4.36 29.35 -13.40
CA THR A 275 5.03 28.22 -12.77
C THR A 275 5.19 27.10 -13.78
N PHE A 276 6.44 26.74 -14.04
CA PHE A 276 6.83 25.59 -14.83
C PHE A 276 7.17 24.43 -13.90
N TYR A 277 6.66 23.23 -14.18
CA TYR A 277 7.00 22.00 -13.49
C TYR A 277 7.51 20.94 -14.44
N VAL A 278 8.41 20.12 -13.94
CA VAL A 278 8.91 18.97 -14.67
C VAL A 278 9.33 17.85 -13.73
N SER A 279 8.92 16.62 -14.03
CA SER A 279 9.37 15.43 -13.30
C SER A 279 10.38 14.65 -14.12
N MET A 280 11.60 14.55 -13.60
CA MET A 280 12.74 13.96 -14.32
C MET A 280 13.53 12.96 -13.46
N LYS A 281 14.17 12.00 -14.13
CA LYS A 281 15.00 10.95 -13.51
C LYS A 281 16.21 10.66 -14.39
N GLY A 282 17.35 10.39 -13.76
CA GLY A 282 18.54 9.84 -14.43
C GLY A 282 18.94 8.49 -13.86
N THR A 283 19.48 7.60 -14.69
CA THR A 283 20.11 6.35 -14.23
C THR A 283 21.58 6.54 -13.84
N ALA A 284 22.19 7.65 -14.24
CA ALA A 284 23.60 7.93 -14.04
C ALA A 284 23.93 8.43 -12.62
N THR A 285 25.12 8.08 -12.11
CA THR A 285 25.63 8.49 -10.78
C THR A 285 26.65 9.64 -10.88
N THR A 286 27.15 10.15 -9.74
CA THR A 286 28.00 11.36 -9.57
C THR A 286 29.35 11.40 -10.32
N SER A 287 29.62 10.50 -11.27
CA SER A 287 30.84 10.46 -12.08
C SER A 287 30.59 10.40 -13.59
N SER A 288 29.33 10.46 -14.04
CA SER A 288 28.98 10.55 -15.47
C SER A 288 29.11 11.98 -15.99
N ALA A 289 29.69 12.16 -17.17
CA ALA A 289 29.65 13.44 -17.90
C ALA A 289 28.30 13.66 -18.62
N GLY A 290 27.32 12.78 -18.42
CA GLY A 290 25.97 12.88 -18.95
C GLY A 290 25.12 13.89 -18.18
N TYR A 291 24.13 14.46 -18.87
CA TYR A 291 23.21 15.43 -18.29
C TYR A 291 21.83 15.38 -18.97
N LEU A 292 20.82 15.83 -18.23
CA LEU A 292 19.50 16.20 -18.74
C LEU A 292 19.20 17.63 -18.29
N LEU A 293 19.05 18.54 -19.25
CA LEU A 293 18.89 19.97 -19.02
C LEU A 293 17.62 20.51 -19.65
N PHE A 294 17.04 21.47 -18.97
CA PHE A 294 15.95 22.30 -19.44
C PHE A 294 16.42 23.74 -19.52
N ALA A 295 16.04 24.40 -20.59
CA ALA A 295 16.22 25.83 -20.75
C ALA A 295 14.89 26.50 -21.05
N LEU A 296 14.59 27.55 -20.30
CA LEU A 296 13.55 28.51 -20.68
C LEU A 296 14.23 29.67 -21.41
N ILE A 297 13.78 29.94 -22.62
CA ILE A 297 14.45 30.86 -23.55
C ILE A 297 13.64 32.15 -23.67
N SER A 298 14.33 33.29 -23.74
CA SER A 298 13.77 34.61 -24.05
C SER A 298 14.42 35.12 -25.33
N GLY A 299 13.68 35.20 -26.43
CA GLY A 299 14.26 35.45 -27.76
C GLY A 299 15.30 34.40 -28.14
N SER A 300 16.59 34.78 -28.13
CA SER A 300 17.74 33.90 -28.37
C SER A 300 18.46 33.44 -27.11
N ASP A 301 18.06 33.94 -25.95
CA ASP A 301 18.88 33.90 -24.74
C ASP A 301 18.39 32.85 -23.75
N TYR A 302 19.33 32.19 -23.08
CA TYR A 302 19.05 31.19 -22.04
C TYR A 302 18.68 31.86 -20.72
N ALA A 303 17.39 32.16 -20.54
CA ALA A 303 16.92 32.91 -19.37
C ALA A 303 17.05 32.11 -18.07
N ILE A 304 16.60 30.85 -18.09
CA ILE A 304 16.75 29.91 -16.97
C ILE A 304 17.29 28.61 -17.53
N GLN A 305 18.31 28.05 -16.90
CA GLN A 305 18.77 26.69 -17.16
C GLN A 305 18.79 25.90 -15.86
N PHE A 306 18.34 24.65 -15.91
CA PHE A 306 18.34 23.74 -14.78
C PHE A 306 18.26 22.29 -15.23
N GLY A 307 18.52 21.35 -14.32
CA GLY A 307 18.34 19.93 -14.60
C GLY A 307 19.23 19.04 -13.75
N LEU A 308 19.56 17.87 -14.28
CA LEU A 308 20.43 16.87 -13.67
C LEU A 308 21.80 16.88 -14.35
N ASN A 309 22.87 17.05 -13.57
CA ASN A 309 24.24 17.06 -14.07
C ASN A 309 25.21 16.66 -12.96
N ASN A 310 26.19 15.80 -13.28
CA ASN A 310 27.24 15.38 -12.34
C ASN A 310 26.69 14.92 -10.96
N GLY A 311 25.59 14.17 -10.96
CA GLY A 311 24.95 13.70 -9.72
C GLY A 311 24.23 14.76 -8.88
N ASN A 312 24.03 15.97 -9.41
CA ASN A 312 23.35 17.06 -8.73
C ASN A 312 22.17 17.59 -9.54
N ILE A 313 21.16 18.05 -8.82
CA ILE A 313 20.16 18.98 -9.33
C ILE A 313 20.79 20.36 -9.31
N TRP A 314 20.87 21.01 -10.45
CA TRP A 314 21.57 22.27 -10.61
C TRP A 314 20.74 23.29 -11.39
N HIS A 315 21.14 24.54 -11.29
CA HIS A 315 20.62 25.64 -12.10
C HIS A 315 21.71 26.68 -12.43
N TYR A 316 21.45 27.56 -13.39
CA TYR A 316 22.37 28.59 -13.87
C TYR A 316 21.83 30.02 -13.64
N PRO A 317 21.73 30.51 -12.40
CA PRO A 317 21.36 31.90 -12.13
C PRO A 317 22.50 32.86 -12.49
N ALA A 318 22.17 34.01 -13.11
CA ALA A 318 23.11 35.09 -13.42
C ALA A 318 24.47 34.63 -14.00
N GLY A 319 24.48 33.62 -14.87
CA GLY A 319 25.71 33.13 -15.49
C GLY A 319 26.58 32.24 -14.59
N ILE A 320 26.09 31.74 -13.47
CA ILE A 320 26.86 30.91 -12.52
C ILE A 320 26.18 29.56 -12.27
N SER A 321 26.91 28.46 -12.45
CA SER A 321 26.40 27.12 -12.17
C SER A 321 26.36 26.86 -10.67
N THR A 322 25.16 26.61 -10.14
CA THR A 322 24.92 26.39 -8.71
C THR A 322 24.25 25.03 -8.50
N SER A 323 24.78 24.24 -7.55
CA SER A 323 24.14 22.99 -7.11
C SER A 323 23.07 23.30 -6.06
N ILE A 324 21.88 22.73 -6.24
CA ILE A 324 20.76 22.85 -5.31
C ILE A 324 20.82 21.70 -4.29
N GLN A 325 20.92 20.47 -4.78
CA GLN A 325 21.09 19.26 -3.97
C GLN A 325 21.61 18.10 -4.83
N ALA A 326 22.15 17.07 -4.18
CA ALA A 326 22.47 15.81 -4.85
C ALA A 326 21.19 15.07 -5.27
N TYR A 327 21.22 14.38 -6.42
CA TYR A 327 20.14 13.47 -6.81
C TYR A 327 20.59 12.01 -6.66
N SER A 328 19.64 11.12 -6.37
CA SER A 328 19.86 9.67 -6.35
C SER A 328 19.49 9.06 -7.70
N ALA A 329 20.35 8.18 -8.22
CA ALA A 329 20.06 7.46 -9.46
C ALA A 329 18.73 6.69 -9.34
N ASN A 330 18.00 6.61 -10.45
CA ASN A 330 16.69 5.98 -10.55
C ASN A 330 15.61 6.58 -9.62
N THR A 331 15.82 7.79 -9.12
CA THR A 331 14.82 8.53 -8.33
C THR A 331 14.27 9.68 -9.16
N TYR A 332 12.94 9.80 -9.23
CA TYR A 332 12.30 10.95 -9.85
C TYR A 332 12.39 12.17 -8.95
N TYR A 333 12.67 13.31 -9.56
CA TYR A 333 12.64 14.61 -8.94
C TYR A 333 11.69 15.51 -9.71
N ARG A 334 10.74 16.11 -8.99
CA ARG A 334 9.84 17.12 -9.52
C ARG A 334 10.46 18.49 -9.27
N ILE A 335 10.83 19.20 -10.32
CA ILE A 335 11.44 20.53 -10.26
C ILE A 335 10.37 21.55 -10.66
N GLY A 336 10.07 22.48 -9.76
CA GLY A 336 9.22 23.63 -10.01
C GLY A 336 10.05 24.90 -10.20
N ILE A 337 9.69 25.72 -11.19
CA ILE A 337 10.26 27.03 -11.49
C ILE A 337 9.12 28.04 -11.50
N GLN A 338 9.07 28.88 -10.49
CA GLN A 338 8.12 29.99 -10.42
C GLN A 338 8.84 31.26 -10.85
N PHE A 339 8.36 31.97 -11.87
CA PHE A 339 9.09 33.08 -12.46
C PHE A 339 8.19 34.28 -12.77
N GLU A 340 8.80 35.46 -12.79
CA GLU A 340 8.24 36.65 -13.41
C GLU A 340 9.33 37.45 -14.13
N THR A 341 9.05 37.76 -15.39
CA THR A 341 9.79 38.67 -16.25
C THR A 341 9.05 40.01 -16.28
N GLY A 342 9.78 41.12 -16.17
CA GLY A 342 9.20 42.47 -16.13
C GLY A 342 9.22 43.10 -14.74
N SER A 343 8.15 43.81 -14.35
CA SER A 343 8.18 44.73 -13.21
C SER A 343 8.13 44.09 -11.81
N GLY A 344 7.85 42.79 -11.71
CA GLY A 344 7.64 42.08 -10.46
C GLY A 344 6.25 42.27 -9.86
N GLY A 345 5.96 41.53 -8.78
CA GLY A 345 4.70 41.55 -8.02
C GLY A 345 3.87 40.27 -8.12
N TRP A 346 4.03 39.48 -9.18
CA TRP A 346 3.37 38.19 -9.34
C TRP A 346 3.93 37.20 -8.32
N GLN A 347 3.03 36.68 -7.47
CA GLN A 347 3.37 35.76 -6.37
C GLN A 347 4.47 36.30 -5.43
N GLY A 348 4.58 37.64 -5.33
CA GLY A 348 5.61 38.31 -4.52
C GLY A 348 7.04 38.18 -5.06
N LEU A 349 7.23 37.83 -6.32
CA LEU A 349 8.53 37.87 -6.98
C LEU A 349 8.96 39.31 -7.29
N ALA A 350 10.26 39.55 -7.23
CA ALA A 350 10.84 40.79 -7.73
C ALA A 350 10.93 40.77 -9.26
N ALA A 351 11.09 41.94 -9.85
CA ALA A 351 11.35 42.12 -11.27
C ALA A 351 12.47 41.19 -11.75
N ASP A 352 12.23 40.49 -12.86
CA ASP A 352 13.19 39.59 -13.49
C ASP A 352 13.82 38.60 -12.50
N THR A 353 12.98 37.89 -11.75
CA THR A 353 13.43 36.80 -10.87
C THR A 353 12.62 35.51 -11.01
N TYR A 354 13.22 34.42 -10.54
CA TYR A 354 12.58 33.12 -10.39
C TYR A 354 12.96 32.44 -9.08
N LYS A 355 12.14 31.49 -8.64
CA LYS A 355 12.41 30.60 -7.51
C LYS A 355 12.31 29.15 -7.96
N ILE A 356 13.03 28.28 -7.28
CA ILE A 356 13.02 26.84 -7.55
C ILE A 356 12.44 26.09 -6.36
N ASN A 357 11.67 25.06 -6.65
CA ASN A 357 11.16 24.08 -5.72
C ASN A 357 11.60 22.68 -6.16
N ILE A 358 11.94 21.81 -5.20
CA ILE A 358 12.17 20.39 -5.47
C ILE A 358 11.17 19.54 -4.66
N ASN A 359 10.52 18.60 -5.34
CA ASN A 359 9.57 17.64 -4.78
C ASN A 359 8.43 18.28 -3.99
N ASN A 360 7.88 19.38 -4.50
CA ASN A 360 6.84 20.20 -3.85
C ASN A 360 7.25 20.64 -2.42
N GLY A 361 8.55 20.87 -2.19
CA GLY A 361 9.12 21.32 -0.93
C GLY A 361 8.89 22.82 -0.66
N ALA A 362 9.83 23.48 0.01
CA ALA A 362 9.84 24.93 0.12
C ALA A 362 10.44 25.58 -1.13
N TRP A 363 9.87 26.71 -1.58
CA TRP A 363 10.48 27.54 -2.62
C TRP A 363 11.77 28.17 -2.13
N SER A 364 12.78 28.23 -3.02
CA SER A 364 14.05 28.90 -2.76
C SER A 364 13.88 30.42 -2.57
N SER A 365 14.95 31.09 -2.15
CA SER A 365 15.07 32.53 -2.34
C SER A 365 15.01 32.86 -3.84
N ALA A 366 14.49 34.05 -4.17
CA ALA A 366 14.42 34.54 -5.54
C ALA A 366 15.84 34.72 -6.12
N GLN A 367 16.01 34.27 -7.36
CA GLN A 367 17.25 34.36 -8.12
C GLN A 367 17.02 35.19 -9.39
N PRO A 368 18.01 35.98 -9.83
CA PRO A 368 17.92 36.69 -11.11
C PRO A 368 18.03 35.73 -12.29
N PHE A 369 17.39 36.09 -13.41
CA PHE A 369 17.62 35.41 -14.70
C PHE A 369 19.09 35.56 -15.14
N SER A 370 19.58 34.62 -15.95
CA SER A 370 20.86 34.80 -16.65
C SER A 370 20.78 35.92 -17.70
N SER A 371 19.63 36.02 -18.37
CA SER A 371 19.35 37.00 -19.42
C SER A 371 17.87 36.94 -19.78
N VAL A 372 17.13 38.05 -19.74
CA VAL A 372 15.70 38.06 -20.13
C VAL A 372 15.35 39.36 -20.83
N SER A 373 14.61 39.27 -21.94
CA SER A 373 14.14 40.40 -22.74
C SER A 373 12.61 40.45 -22.72
N GLY A 374 12.06 40.70 -21.53
CA GLY A 374 10.64 40.97 -21.32
C GLY A 374 9.73 39.74 -21.16
N ALA A 375 9.95 38.64 -21.89
CA ALA A 375 9.13 37.42 -21.79
C ALA A 375 9.90 36.15 -22.18
N LEU A 376 9.38 34.99 -21.78
CA LEU A 376 9.85 33.67 -22.19
C LEU A 376 9.06 33.16 -23.41
N ASP A 377 9.75 32.49 -24.32
CA ASP A 377 9.21 32.13 -25.64
C ASP A 377 9.20 30.63 -25.94
N ASN A 378 10.15 29.87 -25.41
CA ASN A 378 10.23 28.44 -25.63
C ASN A 378 10.89 27.69 -24.47
N ILE A 379 10.56 26.40 -24.37
CA ILE A 379 11.22 25.42 -23.52
C ILE A 379 12.08 24.58 -24.45
N ARG A 380 13.33 24.40 -24.09
CA ARG A 380 14.27 23.54 -24.79
C ARG A 380 14.80 22.47 -23.87
N MET A 381 14.71 21.24 -24.34
CA MET A 381 15.23 20.06 -23.67
C MET A 381 16.55 19.67 -24.33
N TYR A 382 17.55 19.38 -23.50
CA TYR A 382 18.84 18.91 -23.96
C TYR A 382 19.27 17.73 -23.12
N SER A 383 19.74 16.68 -23.76
CA SER A 383 20.45 15.63 -23.06
C SER A 383 21.76 15.30 -23.74
N TYR A 384 22.70 14.84 -22.93
CA TYR A 384 23.86 14.11 -23.38
C TYR A 384 23.93 12.84 -22.55
N SER A 385 23.90 11.69 -23.23
CA SER A 385 23.98 10.38 -22.59
C SER A 385 25.27 9.68 -22.99
N LYS A 386 25.92 8.98 -22.05
CA LYS A 386 26.88 7.94 -22.39
C LYS A 386 26.15 6.61 -22.62
N ALA A 387 26.83 5.66 -23.28
CA ALA A 387 26.33 4.31 -23.44
C ALA A 387 25.88 3.71 -22.09
N GLY A 388 24.61 3.30 -22.00
CA GLY A 388 24.00 2.71 -20.80
C GLY A 388 23.40 3.71 -19.81
N GLU A 389 23.50 5.02 -20.06
CA GLU A 389 22.80 6.05 -19.28
C GLU A 389 21.47 6.37 -19.94
N LEU A 390 20.41 6.40 -19.13
CA LEU A 390 19.06 6.73 -19.56
C LEU A 390 18.54 7.89 -18.72
N TRP A 391 17.85 8.79 -19.41
CA TRP A 391 17.12 9.89 -18.80
C TRP A 391 15.65 9.69 -19.09
N TYR A 392 14.83 10.11 -18.14
CA TYR A 392 13.40 9.92 -18.22
C TYR A 392 12.69 11.18 -17.78
N LEU A 393 11.57 11.42 -18.45
CA LEU A 393 10.68 12.52 -18.20
C LEU A 393 9.25 11.98 -18.11
N ASP A 394 8.59 12.29 -17.00
CA ASP A 394 7.28 11.73 -16.66
C ASP A 394 6.15 12.72 -16.92
N ASP A 395 6.35 14.00 -16.55
CA ASP A 395 5.45 15.08 -16.90
C ASP A 395 6.22 16.39 -17.11
N ILE A 396 5.70 17.22 -18.02
CA ILE A 396 6.03 18.65 -18.12
C ILE A 396 4.73 19.41 -18.03
N SER A 397 4.77 20.49 -17.26
CA SER A 397 3.61 21.35 -17.15
C SER A 397 3.95 22.83 -16.95
N PHE A 398 3.10 23.70 -17.46
CA PHE A 398 3.22 25.15 -17.33
C PHE A 398 1.86 25.76 -16.97
N CYS A 399 1.83 26.52 -15.88
CA CYS A 399 0.68 27.30 -15.43
C CYS A 399 1.06 28.79 -15.42
N PRO A 400 0.50 29.65 -16.30
CA PRO A 400 0.71 31.10 -16.24
C PRO A 400 0.12 31.75 -14.99
#